data_AF-A0A800BK72-F1
#
_entry.id   AF-A0A800BK72-F1
#
_cell.length_a   1.000
_cell.length_b   1.000
_cell.length_c   1.000
_cell.angle_alpha   90.00
_cell.angle_beta   90.00
_cell.angle_gamma   90.00
#
_symmetry.space_group_name_H-M   'P 1'
#
loop_
_entity.id
_entity.type
_entity.pdbx_description
1 polymer ?
#
loop_
_entity_poly.entity_id
_entity_poly.type
_entity_poly.pdbx_seq_one_letter_code
_entity_poly.pdbx_strand_id
1 'polypeptide(L)'
;MRLFKALLGIVVLLGLLLVLMKNTDPVAVDLLVRKFENVPVAFVILVTVGVGIFIGYVLALSVIMTSKAETRLLRNENKKLSDEINSLRNIAVDEGIYEIDDEEE
;
A
#
# COMPACT_ATOMS: atom_id res chain seq x y z
N MET A 1 -1.30 7.28 17.13
CA MET A 1 -1.58 6.29 18.20
C MET A 1 -2.62 5.30 17.71
N ARG A 2 -2.38 3.97 17.80
CA ARG A 2 -3.31 2.95 17.27
C ARG A 2 -4.73 3.08 17.88
N LEU A 3 -4.80 3.40 19.17
CA LEU A 3 -6.05 3.65 19.90
C LEU A 3 -6.82 4.89 19.39
N PHE A 4 -6.12 6.00 19.12
CA PHE A 4 -6.75 7.20 18.57
C PHE A 4 -7.34 6.94 17.16
N LYS A 5 -6.65 6.16 16.32
CA LYS A 5 -7.18 5.76 15.00
C LYS A 5 -8.44 4.91 15.13
N ALA A 6 -8.47 3.98 16.10
CA ALA A 6 -9.65 3.16 16.37
C ALA A 6 -10.83 3.99 16.91
N LEU A 7 -10.58 4.90 17.86
CA LEU A 7 -11.58 5.81 18.40
C LEU A 7 -12.21 6.66 17.28
N LEU A 8 -11.38 7.25 16.41
CA LEU A 8 -11.85 8.06 15.28
C LEU A 8 -12.70 7.20 14.32
N GLY A 9 -12.30 5.97 14.06
CA GLY A 9 -13.10 5.02 13.27
C GLY A 9 -14.47 4.74 13.88
N ILE A 10 -14.54 4.56 15.20
CA ILE A 10 -15.82 4.35 15.92
C ILE A 10 -16.71 5.60 15.81
N VAL A 11 -16.14 6.80 15.99
CA VAL A 11 -16.90 8.06 15.85
C VAL A 11 -17.46 8.21 14.45
N VAL A 12 -16.66 7.90 13.41
CA VAL A 12 -17.12 7.93 12.02
C VAL A 12 -18.23 6.90 11.79
N LEU A 13 -18.11 5.68 12.33
CA LEU A 13 -19.12 4.64 12.21
C LEU A 13 -20.45 5.06 12.86
N LEU A 14 -20.40 5.62 14.07
CA LEU A 14 -21.58 6.14 14.76
C LEU A 14 -22.21 7.31 14.01
N GLY A 15 -21.40 8.23 13.47
CA GLY A 15 -21.87 9.32 12.62
C GLY A 15 -22.58 8.81 11.38
N LEU A 16 -22.02 7.80 10.70
CA LEU A 16 -22.65 7.15 9.55
C LEU A 16 -23.98 6.51 9.93
N LEU A 17 -24.05 5.82 11.07
CA LEU A 17 -25.29 5.21 11.55
C LEU A 17 -26.38 6.25 11.82
N LEU A 18 -26.02 7.40 12.42
CA LEU A 18 -26.95 8.51 12.65
C LEU A 18 -27.49 9.07 11.32
N VAL A 19 -26.63 9.21 10.32
CA VAL A 19 -27.05 9.64 8.97
C VAL A 19 -28.03 8.64 8.37
N LEU A 20 -27.73 7.34 8.44
CA LEU A 20 -28.62 6.29 7.90
C LEU A 20 -29.98 6.29 8.58
N MET A 21 -30.02 6.38 9.92
CA MET A 21 -31.28 6.41 10.67
C MET A 21 -32.18 7.61 10.35
N LYS A 22 -31.59 8.74 9.92
CA LYS A 22 -32.34 9.94 9.56
C LYS A 22 -32.80 9.95 8.10
N ASN A 23 -32.28 9.07 7.26
CA ASN A 23 -32.51 9.07 5.82
C ASN A 23 -33.20 7.77 5.39
N THR A 24 -34.35 7.43 5.97
CA THR A 24 -35.08 6.20 5.64
C THR A 24 -36.21 6.40 4.62
N ASP A 25 -36.45 7.64 4.20
CA ASP A 25 -37.52 7.95 3.26
C ASP A 25 -37.33 7.21 1.92
N PRO A 26 -38.42 6.69 1.31
CA PRO A 26 -38.33 5.96 0.06
C PRO A 26 -38.08 6.91 -1.12
N VAL A 27 -37.17 6.53 -2.00
CA VAL A 27 -36.85 7.24 -3.24
C VAL A 27 -36.85 6.29 -4.44
N ALA A 28 -37.10 6.86 -5.62
CA ALA A 28 -36.87 6.17 -6.87
C ALA A 28 -35.40 6.30 -7.28
N VAL A 29 -34.77 5.18 -7.62
CA VAL A 29 -33.37 5.13 -8.07
C VAL A 29 -33.35 4.64 -9.50
N ASP A 30 -32.77 5.45 -10.39
CA ASP A 30 -32.56 5.09 -11.79
C ASP A 30 -31.07 4.82 -12.03
N LEU A 31 -30.70 3.56 -12.24
CA LEU A 31 -29.32 3.14 -12.50
C LEU A 31 -29.00 3.09 -14.00
N LEU A 32 -29.77 3.80 -14.85
CA LEU A 32 -29.72 3.79 -16.33
C LEU A 32 -30.11 2.45 -16.96
N VAL A 33 -29.74 1.33 -16.33
CA VAL A 33 -30.00 -0.04 -16.77
C VAL A 33 -31.27 -0.60 -16.11
N ARG A 34 -31.55 -0.19 -14.88
CA ARG A 34 -32.70 -0.66 -14.11
C ARG A 34 -33.18 0.44 -13.16
N LYS A 35 -34.49 0.57 -13.06
CA LYS A 35 -35.16 1.46 -12.12
C LYS A 35 -35.66 0.67 -10.92
N PHE A 36 -35.52 1.25 -9.74
CA PHE A 36 -36.05 0.72 -8.50
C PHE A 36 -36.95 1.77 -7.88
N GLU A 37 -38.20 1.41 -7.64
CA GLU A 37 -39.17 2.25 -6.96
C GLU A 37 -39.22 1.86 -5.48
N ASN A 38 -39.35 2.87 -4.60
CA ASN A 38 -39.43 2.69 -3.15
C ASN A 38 -38.18 2.10 -2.47
N VAL A 39 -36.99 2.59 -2.83
CA VAL A 39 -35.75 2.23 -2.13
C VAL A 39 -35.50 3.21 -0.99
N PRO A 40 -35.28 2.75 0.26
CA PRO A 40 -34.89 3.66 1.34
C PRO A 40 -33.57 4.37 1.03
N VAL A 41 -33.52 5.69 1.21
CA VAL A 41 -32.29 6.49 0.96
C VAL A 41 -31.08 5.92 1.72
N ALA A 42 -31.30 5.41 2.94
CA ALA A 42 -30.27 4.78 3.77
C ALA A 42 -29.55 3.64 3.04
N PHE A 43 -30.28 2.86 2.24
CA PHE A 43 -29.70 1.77 1.44
C PHE A 43 -28.86 2.32 0.29
N VAL A 44 -29.33 3.38 -0.37
CA VAL A 44 -28.58 4.05 -1.45
C VAL A 44 -27.27 4.62 -0.91
N ILE A 45 -27.31 5.30 0.23
CA ILE A 45 -26.12 5.83 0.92
C ILE A 45 -25.17 4.68 1.29
N LEU A 46 -25.69 3.60 1.87
CA LEU A 46 -24.87 2.44 2.27
C LEU A 46 -24.12 1.84 1.08
N VAL A 47 -24.81 1.60 -0.03
CA VAL A 47 -24.21 0.99 -1.23
C VAL A 47 -23.20 1.93 -1.87
N THR A 48 -23.53 3.21 -2.02
CA THR A 48 -22.62 4.20 -2.63
C THR A 48 -21.33 4.38 -1.82
N VAL A 49 -21.45 4.51 -0.49
CA VAL A 49 -20.30 4.57 0.42
C VAL A 49 -19.51 3.27 0.36
N GLY A 50 -20.19 2.11 0.37
CA GLY A 50 -19.54 0.80 0.29
C GLY A 50 -18.72 0.62 -0.99
N VAL A 51 -19.26 1.02 -2.15
CA VAL A 51 -18.53 1.00 -3.43
C VAL A 51 -17.32 1.93 -3.39
N GLY A 52 -17.47 3.14 -2.84
CA GLY A 52 -16.36 4.08 -2.68
C GLY A 52 -15.23 3.51 -1.81
N ILE A 53 -15.57 2.90 -0.68
CA ILE A 53 -14.59 2.24 0.22
C ILE A 53 -13.90 1.08 -0.51
N PHE A 54 -14.66 0.26 -1.24
CA PHE A 54 -14.11 -0.87 -1.98
C PHE A 54 -13.08 -0.42 -3.03
N ILE A 55 -13.44 0.57 -3.85
CA ILE A 55 -12.53 1.14 -4.86
C ILE A 55 -11.30 1.74 -4.19
N GLY A 56 -11.49 2.54 -3.13
CA GLY A 56 -10.38 3.14 -2.38
C GLY A 56 -9.43 2.09 -1.81
N TYR A 57 -9.97 0.98 -1.30
CA TYR A 57 -9.17 -0.13 -0.78
C TYR A 57 -8.36 -0.82 -1.88
N VAL A 58 -8.98 -1.12 -3.03
CA VAL A 58 -8.29 -1.72 -4.18
C VAL A 58 -7.15 -0.84 -4.67
N LEU A 59 -7.37 0.47 -4.77
CA LEU A 59 -6.32 1.42 -5.16
C LEU A 59 -5.17 1.44 -4.14
N ALA A 60 -5.50 1.51 -2.84
CA ALA A 60 -4.49 1.49 -1.78
C ALA A 60 -3.66 0.20 -1.79
N LEU A 61 -4.30 -0.96 -2.00
CA LEU A 61 -3.62 -2.23 -2.13
C LEU A 61 -2.63 -2.24 -3.30
N SER A 62 -3.06 -1.78 -4.47
CA SER A 62 -2.19 -1.69 -5.66
C SER A 62 -0.96 -0.84 -5.39
N VAL A 63 -1.12 0.32 -4.75
CA VAL A 63 0.01 1.20 -4.37
C VAL A 63 0.97 0.51 -3.40
N ILE A 64 0.44 -0.15 -2.37
CA ILE A 64 1.26 -0.87 -1.38
C ILE A 64 2.05 -2.00 -2.04
N MET A 65 1.44 -2.74 -2.96
CA MET A 65 2.10 -3.83 -3.68
C MET A 65 3.24 -3.32 -4.56
N THR A 66 3.00 -2.27 -5.35
CA THR A 66 4.03 -1.64 -6.19
C THR A 66 5.19 -1.11 -5.35
N SER A 67 4.89 -0.40 -4.27
CA SER A 67 5.91 0.13 -3.35
C SER A 67 6.79 -0.97 -2.73
N LYS A 68 6.19 -2.11 -2.35
CA LYS A 68 6.95 -3.26 -1.85
C LYS A 68 7.86 -3.87 -2.91
N ALA A 69 7.38 -3.97 -4.16
CA ALA A 69 8.17 -4.50 -5.26
C ALA A 69 9.38 -3.60 -5.56
N GLU A 70 9.16 -2.30 -5.65
CA GLU A 70 10.22 -1.29 -5.86
C GLU A 70 11.25 -1.29 -4.73
N THR A 71 10.79 -1.36 -3.47
CA THR A 71 11.68 -1.46 -2.30
C THR A 71 12.59 -2.69 -2.38
N ARG A 72 12.06 -3.83 -2.85
CA ARG A 72 12.84 -5.06 -3.02
C ARG A 72 13.86 -4.93 -4.15
N LEU A 73 13.49 -4.31 -5.26
CA LEU A 73 14.40 -4.06 -6.39
C LEU A 73 15.57 -3.16 -5.95
N LEU A 74 15.26 -2.00 -5.36
CA LEU A 74 16.26 -1.06 -4.86
C LEU A 74 17.21 -1.71 -3.84
N ARG A 75 16.67 -2.54 -2.93
CA ARG A 75 17.50 -3.27 -1.96
C ARG A 75 18.45 -4.28 -2.62
N ASN A 76 18.00 -4.96 -3.68
CA ASN A 76 18.85 -5.90 -4.41
C ASN A 76 19.93 -5.19 -5.22
N GLU A 77 19.60 -4.09 -5.90
CA GLU A 77 20.57 -3.28 -6.64
C GLU A 77 21.63 -2.68 -5.69
N ASN A 78 21.20 -2.15 -4.55
CA ASN A 78 22.10 -1.59 -3.55
C ASN A 78 23.07 -2.66 -3.00
N LYS A 79 22.57 -3.88 -2.76
CA LYS A 79 23.43 -5.02 -2.37
C LYS A 79 24.42 -5.38 -3.48
N LYS A 80 23.97 -5.49 -4.73
CA LYS A 80 24.84 -5.81 -5.88
C LYS A 80 25.95 -4.77 -6.03
N LEU A 81 25.62 -3.48 -5.97
CA LEU A 81 26.61 -2.40 -6.04
C LEU A 81 27.60 -2.45 -4.86
N SER A 82 27.11 -2.77 -3.66
CA SER A 82 27.97 -2.94 -2.49
C SER A 82 28.93 -4.12 -2.65
N ASP A 83 28.45 -5.24 -3.21
CA ASP A 83 29.25 -6.43 -3.48
C ASP A 83 30.29 -6.15 -4.59
N GLU A 84 29.93 -5.39 -5.63
CA GLU A 84 30.85 -4.94 -6.70
C GLU A 84 31.96 -4.02 -6.15
N ILE A 85 31.61 -3.01 -5.35
CA ILE A 85 32.61 -2.13 -4.71
C ILE A 85 33.52 -2.94 -3.80
N ASN A 86 32.97 -3.87 -3.02
CA ASN A 86 33.77 -4.71 -2.13
C ASN A 86 34.72 -5.63 -2.91
N SER A 87 34.26 -6.18 -4.04
CA SER A 87 35.08 -6.99 -4.96
C SER A 87 36.22 -6.16 -5.57
N LEU A 88 35.92 -4.97 -6.10
CA LEU A 88 36.93 -4.07 -6.66
C LEU A 88 37.96 -3.62 -5.62
N ARG A 89 37.52 -3.40 -4.37
CA ARG A 89 38.42 -3.10 -3.26
C ARG A 89 39.31 -4.29 -2.90
N ASN A 90 38.81 -5.52 -3.02
CA ASN A 90 39.59 -6.73 -2.70
C ASN A 90 40.55 -7.12 -3.83
N ILE A 91 40.20 -6.88 -5.09
CA ILE A 91 41.08 -7.07 -6.25
C ILE A 91 42.33 -6.19 -6.14
N ALA A 92 42.20 -4.94 -5.69
CA ALA A 92 43.36 -4.05 -5.49
C ALA A 92 44.28 -4.45 -4.31
N VAL A 93 43.84 -5.35 -3.44
CA VAL A 93 44.64 -5.84 -2.28
C VAL A 93 45.32 -7.16 -2.61
N ASP A 94 44.73 -7.99 -3.49
CA ASP A 94 45.27 -9.29 -3.89
C ASP A 94 46.39 -9.21 -4.93
N GLU A 95 46.50 -8.08 -5.66
CA GLU A 95 47.59 -7.81 -6.61
C GLU A 95 48.86 -7.21 -5.95
N GLY A 96 48.86 -7.08 -4.62
CA GLY A 96 49.81 -6.22 -3.88
C GLY A 96 50.84 -6.92 -2.98
N ILE A 97 50.96 -8.24 -3.00
CA ILE A 97 52.10 -8.92 -2.36
C ILE A 97 52.73 -9.84 -3.40
N TYR A 98 53.55 -9.24 -4.26
CA TYR A 98 54.69 -9.95 -4.82
C TYR A 98 55.52 -10.43 -3.61
N GLU A 99 55.44 -11.72 -3.30
CA GLU A 99 56.52 -12.42 -2.62
C GLU A 99 57.74 -12.26 -3.54
N ILE A 100 58.53 -11.22 -3.26
CA ILE A 100 59.94 -11.20 -3.57
C ILE A 100 60.52 -12.23 -2.60
N ASP A 101 60.54 -13.49 -3.03
CA ASP A 101 61.38 -14.50 -2.41
C ASP A 101 62.82 -14.07 -2.71
N ASP A 102 63.38 -13.32 -1.76
CA ASP A 102 64.80 -13.29 -1.47
C ASP A 102 65.21 -14.71 -1.02
N GLU A 103 65.41 -15.63 -1.97
CA GLU A 103 66.16 -16.88 -1.74
C GLU A 103 67.44 -16.88 -2.58
N GLU A 104 68.53 -16.56 -1.87
CA GLU A 104 69.91 -17.06 -1.94
C GLU A 104 70.35 -17.84 -3.21
N GLU A 105 71.31 -17.27 -3.96
CA GLU A 105 72.62 -17.88 -4.26
C GLU A 105 73.64 -16.84 -4.77
#